data_AF-A0A9P4MDQ0-F1
#
_entry.id   AF-A0A9P4MDQ0-F1
#
_cell.length_a   1.000
_cell.length_b   1.000
_cell.length_c   1.000
_cell.angle_alpha   90.00
_cell.angle_beta   90.00
_cell.angle_gamma   90.00
#
_symmetry.space_group_name_H-M   'P 1'
#
loop_
_entity.id
_entity.type
_entity.pdbx_description
1 polymer ?
#
loop_
_entity_poly.entity_id
_entity_poly.type
_entity_poly.pdbx_seq_one_letter_code
_entity_poly.pdbx_strand_id
1 'polypeptide(L)'
;MGAWGYGLFQSDPDLDHADQLSEVAGVDLLHPENPAKVRRTLDKGVLAKTFDRYLADKPLQKYSIVLLGALAMMLGAKINAKYMNVLRGMYNDTELFPQSKKQFKSGLDSYRNDGTPWDLQCPGVGDVVNDPNSDAMRESEASGSILINVGGIFEPMRAPGPRAPRTGASTTELSYEPRCWKCTEVKEKLLVCIKCKRAAYCGKDCQKGDWKHHKKFCVAAESKN
;
A
#
# COMPACT_ATOMS: atom_id res chain seq x y z
N MET A 1 -13.36 10.61 2.39
CA MET A 1 -12.05 10.29 2.97
C MET A 1 -11.38 9.31 2.03
N GLY A 2 -10.23 9.67 1.46
CA GLY A 2 -9.50 8.78 0.57
C GLY A 2 -9.11 7.51 1.33
N ALA A 3 -9.45 6.35 0.78
CA ALA A 3 -8.96 5.08 1.29
C ALA A 3 -7.49 4.97 0.85
N TRP A 4 -6.58 5.42 1.71
CA TRP A 4 -5.17 5.06 1.63
C TRP A 4 -5.10 3.55 1.87
N GLY A 5 -4.66 2.81 0.87
CA GLY A 5 -4.53 1.37 0.97
C GLY A 5 -3.23 0.98 1.66
N TYR A 6 -3.10 -0.30 2.00
CA TYR A 6 -1.93 -0.83 2.72
C TYR A 6 -0.84 -1.37 1.80
N GLY A 7 -1.01 -1.24 0.47
CA GLY A 7 -0.05 -1.70 -0.53
C GLY A 7 0.97 -0.62 -0.93
N LEU A 8 1.94 -1.02 -1.75
CA LEU A 8 2.93 -0.12 -2.35
C LEU A 8 2.25 0.97 -3.19
N PHE A 9 2.71 2.22 -3.05
CA PHE A 9 2.19 3.40 -3.76
C PHE A 9 0.74 3.75 -3.45
N GLN A 10 0.29 3.38 -2.24
CA GLN A 10 -1.06 3.68 -1.75
C GLN A 10 -1.07 4.58 -0.52
N SER A 11 0.10 5.07 -0.10
CA SER A 11 0.28 6.03 0.99
C SER A 11 0.89 7.33 0.47
N ASP A 12 0.54 8.48 1.06
CA ASP A 12 1.15 9.79 0.73
C ASP A 12 2.69 9.73 0.75
N PRO A 13 3.33 9.15 1.79
CA PRO A 13 4.78 9.04 1.82
C PRO A 13 5.35 8.26 0.63
N ASP A 14 4.68 7.22 0.13
CA ASP A 14 5.17 6.49 -1.05
C ASP A 14 5.23 7.37 -2.30
N LEU A 15 4.24 8.24 -2.46
CA LEU A 15 4.14 9.14 -3.61
C LEU A 15 5.21 10.22 -3.55
N ASP A 16 5.44 10.81 -2.37
CA ASP A 16 6.50 11.80 -2.17
C ASP A 16 7.89 11.22 -2.48
N HIS A 17 8.17 9.99 -2.03
CA HIS A 17 9.44 9.33 -2.34
C HIS A 17 9.55 8.95 -3.81
N ALA A 18 8.46 8.51 -4.44
CA ALA A 18 8.44 8.19 -5.87
C ALA A 18 8.70 9.43 -6.75
N ASP A 19 8.17 10.59 -6.36
CA ASP A 19 8.40 11.87 -7.03
C ASP A 19 9.88 12.26 -6.92
N GLN A 20 10.44 12.23 -5.70
CA GLN A 20 11.86 12.52 -5.48
C GLN A 20 12.78 11.57 -6.28
N LEU A 21 12.44 10.28 -6.34
CA LEU A 21 13.18 9.31 -7.14
C LEU A 21 13.12 9.63 -8.65
N SER A 22 11.98 10.12 -9.11
CA SER A 22 11.77 10.54 -10.50
C SER A 22 12.61 11.77 -10.85
N GLU A 23 12.66 12.76 -9.95
CA GLU A 23 13.55 13.92 -10.08
C GLU A 23 15.02 13.51 -10.18
N VAL A 24 15.48 12.62 -9.29
CA VAL A 24 16.88 12.14 -9.28
C VAL A 24 17.22 11.32 -10.53
N ALA A 25 16.28 10.50 -11.01
CA ALA A 25 16.45 9.73 -12.24
C ALA A 25 16.33 10.61 -13.50
N GLY A 26 15.75 11.81 -13.39
CA GLY A 26 15.47 12.71 -14.50
C GLY A 26 14.39 12.18 -15.45
N VAL A 27 13.55 11.26 -14.99
CA VAL A 27 12.44 10.65 -15.73
C VAL A 27 11.29 10.37 -14.76
N ASP A 28 10.05 10.57 -15.19
CA ASP A 28 8.88 10.17 -14.41
C ASP A 28 8.83 8.64 -14.29
N LEU A 29 8.95 8.13 -13.07
CA LEU A 29 8.91 6.70 -12.77
C LEU A 29 7.52 6.20 -12.41
N LEU A 30 6.64 7.08 -11.94
CA LEU A 30 5.35 6.71 -11.36
C LEU A 30 4.25 6.70 -12.42
N HIS A 31 4.17 7.73 -13.26
CA HIS A 31 3.15 7.86 -14.30
C HIS A 31 3.73 8.28 -15.66
N PRO A 32 4.73 7.56 -16.20
CA PRO A 32 5.36 7.96 -17.44
C PRO A 32 4.37 7.96 -18.61
N GLU A 33 4.37 9.04 -19.40
CA GLU A 33 3.62 9.11 -20.66
C GLU A 33 4.00 7.96 -21.63
N ASN A 34 5.28 7.54 -21.59
CA ASN A 34 5.78 6.44 -22.40
C ASN A 34 6.66 5.49 -21.56
N PRO A 35 6.08 4.44 -20.94
CA PRO A 35 6.81 3.53 -20.07
C PRO A 35 7.92 2.78 -20.81
N ALA A 36 7.72 2.47 -22.11
CA ALA A 36 8.73 1.78 -22.89
C ALA A 36 9.97 2.65 -23.16
N LYS A 37 9.82 3.98 -23.28
CA LYS A 37 10.93 4.93 -23.39
C LYS A 37 11.66 5.05 -22.05
N VAL A 38 10.93 5.20 -20.96
CA VAL A 38 11.50 5.31 -19.60
C VAL A 38 12.28 4.04 -19.24
N ARG A 39 11.71 2.85 -19.47
CA ARG A 39 12.41 1.57 -19.30
C ARG A 39 13.75 1.53 -20.03
N ARG A 40 13.79 1.93 -21.31
CA ARG A 40 15.06 1.98 -22.07
C ARG A 40 16.06 2.97 -21.46
N THR A 41 15.60 4.10 -20.93
CA THR A 41 16.47 5.06 -20.24
C THR A 41 17.04 4.49 -18.95
N LEU A 42 16.22 3.75 -18.19
CA LEU A 42 16.65 3.03 -16.99
C LEU A 42 17.70 1.97 -17.32
N ASP A 43 17.44 1.14 -18.34
CA ASP A 43 18.33 0.07 -18.82
C ASP A 43 19.67 0.61 -19.35
N LYS A 44 19.71 1.85 -19.86
CA LYS A 44 20.95 2.51 -20.31
C LYS A 44 21.93 2.85 -19.18
N GLY A 45 21.55 2.61 -17.92
CA GLY A 45 22.40 2.80 -16.76
C GLY A 45 21.95 3.90 -15.81
N VAL A 46 20.86 4.62 -16.12
CA VAL A 46 20.25 5.57 -15.16
C VAL A 46 19.84 4.85 -13.89
N LEU A 47 19.24 3.66 -14.00
CA LEU A 47 18.81 2.88 -12.83
C LEU A 47 20.00 2.55 -11.90
N ALA A 48 21.09 2.05 -12.47
CA ALA A 48 22.30 1.69 -11.72
C ALA A 48 22.91 2.93 -11.03
N LYS A 49 23.00 4.05 -11.76
CA LYS A 49 23.48 5.33 -11.22
C LYS A 49 22.62 5.82 -10.06
N THR A 50 21.29 5.72 -10.17
CA THR A 50 20.38 6.11 -9.10
C THR A 50 20.56 5.19 -7.88
N PHE A 51 20.61 3.87 -8.06
CA PHE A 51 20.88 2.95 -6.95
C PHE A 51 22.20 3.24 -6.25
N ASP A 52 23.29 3.41 -7.00
CA ASP A 52 24.61 3.65 -6.40
C ASP A 52 24.65 4.99 -5.65
N ARG A 53 23.92 6.01 -6.10
CA ARG A 53 23.77 7.28 -5.38
C ARG A 53 23.10 7.06 -4.01
N TYR A 54 21.93 6.43 -3.98
CA TYR A 54 21.19 6.20 -2.74
C TYR A 54 21.92 5.22 -1.79
N LEU A 55 22.72 4.29 -2.32
CA LEU A 55 23.55 3.40 -1.51
C LEU A 55 24.79 4.09 -0.92
N ALA A 56 25.27 5.17 -1.55
CA ALA A 56 26.39 5.96 -1.04
C ALA A 56 25.96 7.02 -0.03
N ASP A 57 24.72 7.52 -0.11
CA ASP A 57 24.18 8.55 0.77
C ASP A 57 24.02 8.08 2.23
N LYS A 58 24.29 8.99 3.17
CA LYS A 58 24.15 8.76 4.62
C LYS A 58 23.26 9.87 5.24
N PRO A 59 22.22 9.53 6.03
CA PRO A 59 21.80 8.18 6.40
C PRO A 59 21.24 7.38 5.22
N LEU A 60 21.40 6.05 5.30
CA LEU A 60 21.00 5.15 4.22
C LEU A 60 19.48 5.17 4.06
N GLN A 61 19.01 5.63 2.91
CA GLN A 61 17.59 5.76 2.59
C GLN A 61 16.98 4.42 2.18
N LYS A 62 16.89 3.48 3.15
CA LYS A 62 16.43 2.10 2.90
C LYS A 62 15.06 2.06 2.22
N TYR A 63 14.16 2.95 2.65
CA TYR A 63 12.80 3.07 2.13
C TYR A 63 12.79 3.43 0.63
N SER A 64 13.48 4.51 0.26
CA SER A 64 13.59 4.97 -1.13
C SER A 64 14.24 3.92 -2.05
N ILE A 65 15.25 3.20 -1.55
CA ILE A 65 15.92 2.14 -2.33
C ILE A 65 14.93 1.01 -2.67
N VAL A 66 14.09 0.62 -1.71
CA VAL A 66 13.07 -0.41 -1.93
C VAL A 66 11.99 0.07 -2.91
N LEU A 67 11.52 1.31 -2.75
CA LEU A 67 10.56 1.92 -3.68
C LEU A 67 11.13 2.05 -5.11
N LEU A 68 12.40 2.41 -5.26
CA LEU A 68 13.07 2.45 -6.56
C LEU A 68 13.09 1.06 -7.21
N GLY A 69 13.35 0.00 -6.42
CA GLY A 69 13.25 -1.38 -6.89
C GLY A 69 11.83 -1.73 -7.35
N ALA A 70 10.81 -1.32 -6.60
CA ALA A 70 9.42 -1.57 -6.94
C ALA A 70 9.01 -0.85 -8.25
N LEU A 71 9.36 0.42 -8.40
CA LEU A 71 9.13 1.20 -9.62
C LEU A 71 9.85 0.59 -10.83
N ALA A 72 11.10 0.16 -10.64
CA ALA A 72 11.86 -0.51 -11.69
C ALA A 72 11.20 -1.81 -12.15
N MET A 73 10.69 -2.63 -11.22
CA MET A 73 9.93 -3.84 -11.57
C MET A 73 8.62 -3.50 -12.30
N MET A 74 7.87 -2.49 -11.83
CA MET A 74 6.63 -2.04 -12.48
C MET A 74 6.85 -1.57 -13.91
N LEU A 75 7.96 -0.88 -14.19
CA LEU A 75 8.31 -0.44 -15.54
C LEU A 75 8.93 -1.55 -16.40
N GLY A 76 9.24 -2.70 -15.79
CA GLY A 76 9.93 -3.80 -16.46
C GLY A 76 11.41 -3.52 -16.72
N ALA A 77 12.06 -2.64 -15.95
CA ALA A 77 13.47 -2.30 -16.12
C ALA A 77 14.39 -3.43 -15.64
N LYS A 78 15.53 -3.62 -16.31
CA LYS A 78 16.49 -4.67 -16.00
C LYS A 78 17.32 -4.29 -14.77
N ILE A 79 17.08 -5.00 -13.67
CA ILE A 79 17.77 -4.79 -12.39
C ILE A 79 18.95 -5.78 -12.29
N ASN A 80 20.15 -5.27 -12.03
CA ASN A 80 21.34 -6.11 -11.82
C ASN A 80 21.18 -6.99 -10.56
N ALA A 81 21.69 -8.22 -10.59
CA ALA A 81 21.72 -9.14 -9.45
C ALA A 81 22.31 -8.52 -8.17
N LYS A 82 23.31 -7.63 -8.30
CA LYS A 82 23.85 -6.84 -7.17
C LYS A 82 22.72 -6.12 -6.42
N TYR A 83 21.89 -5.36 -7.15
CA TYR A 83 20.81 -4.59 -6.56
C TYR A 83 19.67 -5.50 -6.08
N MET A 84 19.38 -6.60 -6.78
CA MET A 84 18.39 -7.59 -6.31
C MET A 84 18.76 -8.17 -4.94
N ASN A 85 20.04 -8.49 -4.71
CA ASN A 85 20.50 -8.99 -3.42
C ASN A 85 20.39 -7.93 -2.31
N VAL A 86 20.71 -6.68 -2.64
CA VAL A 86 20.53 -5.53 -1.73
C VAL A 86 19.05 -5.37 -1.37
N LEU A 87 18.15 -5.41 -2.35
CA LEU A 87 16.70 -5.31 -2.12
C LEU A 87 16.19 -6.44 -1.23
N ARG A 88 16.61 -7.69 -1.47
CA ARG A 88 16.27 -8.85 -0.63
C ARG A 88 16.75 -8.71 0.81
N GLY A 89 17.92 -8.10 1.03
CA GLY A 89 18.47 -7.89 2.37
C GLY A 89 17.85 -6.72 3.14
N MET A 90 17.31 -5.72 2.45
CA MET A 90 16.89 -4.46 3.09
C MET A 90 15.39 -4.34 3.32
N TYR A 91 14.55 -4.97 2.51
CA TYR A 91 13.11 -4.67 2.52
C TYR A 91 12.41 -5.02 3.85
N ASN A 92 12.88 -6.06 4.58
CA ASN A 92 12.33 -6.42 5.88
C ASN A 92 12.62 -5.38 6.98
N ASP A 93 13.75 -4.69 6.88
CA ASP A 93 14.21 -3.66 7.83
C ASP A 93 13.55 -2.29 7.62
N THR A 94 12.70 -2.15 6.61
CA THR A 94 12.00 -0.89 6.33
C THR A 94 10.70 -0.76 7.12
N GLU A 95 10.19 0.46 7.23
CA GLU A 95 8.89 0.77 7.84
C GLU A 95 7.70 0.51 6.90
N LEU A 96 7.90 -0.25 5.81
CA LEU A 96 6.83 -0.65 4.91
C LEU A 96 5.74 -1.44 5.65
N PHE A 97 4.49 -1.20 5.26
CA PHE A 97 3.35 -1.97 5.76
C PHE A 97 3.53 -3.48 5.46
N PRO A 98 2.99 -4.38 6.31
CA PRO A 98 3.12 -5.82 6.11
C PRO A 98 2.64 -6.29 4.74
N GLN A 99 1.56 -5.69 4.22
CA GLN A 99 1.03 -6.01 2.90
C GLN A 99 1.98 -5.55 1.78
N SER A 100 2.52 -4.33 1.87
CA SER A 100 3.57 -3.84 0.96
C SER A 100 4.80 -4.74 0.97
N LYS A 101 5.23 -5.25 2.14
CA LYS A 101 6.36 -6.20 2.23
C LYS A 101 6.04 -7.52 1.53
N LYS A 102 4.83 -8.06 1.68
CA LYS A 102 4.39 -9.27 0.96
C LYS A 102 4.38 -9.06 -0.55
N GLN A 103 3.84 -7.93 -1.01
CA GLN A 103 3.84 -7.57 -2.44
C GLN A 103 5.25 -7.47 -3.01
N PHE A 104 6.13 -6.77 -2.29
CA PHE A 104 7.51 -6.60 -2.72
C PHE A 104 8.26 -7.94 -2.77
N LYS A 105 8.04 -8.80 -1.77
CA LYS A 105 8.60 -10.17 -1.75
C LYS A 105 8.13 -10.99 -2.96
N SER A 106 6.84 -10.98 -3.27
CA SER A 106 6.31 -11.68 -4.45
C SER A 106 6.95 -11.17 -5.74
N GLY A 107 7.17 -9.85 -5.84
CA GLY A 107 7.93 -9.24 -6.93
C GLY A 107 9.37 -9.76 -6.99
N LEU A 108 10.11 -9.74 -5.88
CA LEU A 108 11.48 -10.25 -5.84
C LEU A 108 11.58 -11.73 -6.26
N ASP A 109 10.62 -12.56 -5.91
CA ASP A 109 10.65 -13.99 -6.20
C ASP A 109 10.19 -14.34 -7.62
N SER A 110 9.23 -13.60 -8.17
CA SER A 110 8.57 -13.93 -9.44
C SER A 110 8.99 -13.04 -10.61
N TYR A 111 9.65 -11.91 -10.34
CA TYR A 111 10.05 -10.98 -11.38
C TYR A 111 11.14 -11.55 -12.28
N ARG A 112 10.80 -11.72 -13.56
CA ARG A 112 11.66 -12.37 -14.56
C ARG A 112 12.84 -11.53 -15.01
N ASN A 113 12.77 -10.20 -14.83
CA ASN A 113 13.83 -9.27 -15.22
C ASN A 113 14.17 -9.30 -16.73
N ASP A 114 13.19 -9.62 -17.57
CA ASP A 114 13.33 -9.79 -19.02
C ASP A 114 12.89 -8.55 -19.83
N GLY A 115 12.35 -7.54 -19.15
CA GLY A 115 11.72 -6.39 -19.77
C GLY A 115 10.21 -6.33 -19.54
N THR A 116 9.59 -7.41 -19.07
CA THR A 116 8.15 -7.48 -18.80
C THR A 116 7.82 -6.67 -17.55
N PRO A 117 6.92 -5.68 -17.64
CA PRO A 117 6.37 -4.99 -16.47
C PRO A 117 5.81 -5.96 -15.44
N TRP A 118 6.10 -5.73 -14.16
CA TRP A 118 5.50 -6.47 -13.07
C TRP A 118 4.32 -5.69 -12.48
N ASP A 119 3.15 -6.32 -12.49
CA ASP A 119 2.00 -5.79 -11.77
C ASP A 119 2.15 -6.12 -10.28
N LEU A 120 2.43 -5.10 -9.47
CA LEU A 120 2.39 -5.20 -8.01
C LEU A 120 0.91 -5.23 -7.60
N GLN A 121 0.24 -6.35 -7.88
CA GLN A 121 -1.17 -6.57 -7.55
C GLN A 121 -1.43 -6.12 -6.11
N CYS A 122 -2.26 -5.09 -5.97
CA CYS A 122 -2.87 -4.78 -4.69
C CYS A 122 -4.19 -5.51 -4.62
N PRO A 123 -4.34 -6.50 -3.73
CA PRO A 123 -5.67 -6.89 -3.31
C PRO A 123 -6.33 -5.61 -2.78
N GLY A 124 -7.43 -5.19 -3.40
CA GLY A 124 -8.21 -4.09 -2.83
C GLY A 124 -8.70 -4.50 -1.44
N VAL A 125 -9.25 -3.55 -0.68
CA VAL A 125 -9.88 -3.83 0.63
C VAL A 125 -10.92 -4.98 0.56
N GLY A 126 -11.44 -5.29 -0.65
CA GLY A 126 -12.36 -6.40 -0.91
C GLY A 126 -11.72 -7.76 -1.25
N ASP A 127 -10.40 -7.85 -1.43
CA ASP A 127 -9.72 -9.09 -1.82
C ASP A 127 -9.00 -9.76 -0.63
N VAL A 128 -8.77 -9.03 0.47
CA VAL A 128 -8.20 -9.58 1.72
C VAL A 128 -9.15 -10.58 2.39
N VAL A 129 -10.46 -10.50 2.11
CA VAL A 129 -11.48 -11.39 2.68
C VAL A 129 -11.46 -12.81 2.11
N ASN A 130 -10.70 -13.08 1.05
CA ASN A 130 -10.66 -14.40 0.39
C ASN A 130 -9.28 -15.08 0.43
N ASP A 131 -8.31 -14.57 1.21
CA ASP A 131 -7.02 -15.25 1.37
C ASP A 131 -7.14 -16.34 2.46
N PRO A 132 -7.10 -17.64 2.10
CA PRO A 132 -7.16 -18.75 3.06
C PRO A 132 -5.91 -18.84 3.94
N ASN A 133 -4.90 -17.99 3.73
CA ASN A 133 -3.67 -17.90 4.50
C ASN A 133 -3.56 -16.58 5.31
N SER A 134 -4.69 -15.91 5.55
CA SER A 134 -4.78 -14.75 6.45
C SER A 134 -4.62 -15.11 7.94
N ASP A 135 -4.69 -16.40 8.30
CA ASP A 135 -4.35 -16.92 9.63
C ASP A 135 -2.94 -17.55 9.66
N ALA A 136 -1.90 -16.73 9.59
CA ALA A 136 -0.54 -17.18 9.86
C ALA A 136 0.32 -16.10 10.56
N MET A 137 -0.15 -15.65 11.73
CA MET A 137 0.76 -15.36 12.83
C MET A 137 0.81 -16.62 13.72
N ARG A 138 1.49 -17.65 13.21
CA ARG A 138 1.97 -18.75 14.05
C ARG A 138 3.35 -18.33 14.54
N GLU A 139 3.44 -17.88 15.79
CA GLU A 139 4.72 -17.77 16.49
C GLU A 139 5.40 -19.14 16.44
N SER A 140 6.49 -19.24 15.67
CA SER A 140 7.39 -20.36 15.75
C SER A 140 8.66 -19.90 16.45
N GLU A 141 8.68 -20.11 17.76
CA GLU A 141 9.92 -20.20 18.51
C GLU A 141 10.75 -21.36 17.95
N ALA A 142 11.71 -21.03 17.09
CA ALA A 142 12.80 -21.93 16.75
C ALA A 142 13.95 -21.12 16.17
N SER A 143 14.72 -20.50 17.06
CA SER A 143 16.10 -20.16 16.77
C SER A 143 16.89 -20.40 18.04
N GLY A 144 17.45 -21.62 18.10
CA GLY A 144 18.46 -21.95 19.09
C GLY A 144 19.62 -20.96 18.97
N SER A 145 20.00 -20.38 20.11
CA SER A 145 21.25 -19.67 20.29
C SER A 145 21.73 -19.92 21.72
N ILE A 146 22.70 -20.83 21.79
CA ILE A 146 23.94 -20.73 22.56
C ILE A 146 23.84 -19.94 23.87
N LEU A 147 23.85 -20.68 24.98
CA LEU A 147 24.05 -20.17 26.33
C LEU A 147 25.47 -19.63 26.48
N ILE A 148 25.60 -18.31 26.69
CA ILE A 148 26.74 -17.75 27.42
C ILE A 148 26.20 -17.23 28.75
N ASN A 149 26.75 -17.80 29.81
CA ASN A 149 26.44 -17.60 31.21
C ASN A 149 26.98 -16.23 31.69
N VAL A 150 26.13 -15.34 32.20
CA VAL A 150 26.55 -14.27 33.11
C VAL A 150 25.49 -14.15 34.22
N GLY A 151 25.89 -14.52 35.43
CA GLY A 151 25.05 -14.48 36.63
C GLY A 151 24.68 -13.06 37.04
N GLY A 152 23.46 -12.90 37.55
CA GLY A 152 22.95 -11.64 38.06
C GLY A 152 21.54 -11.76 38.61
N ILE A 153 21.44 -12.22 39.87
CA ILE A 153 20.46 -11.84 40.90
C ILE A 153 19.01 -11.59 40.44
N PHE A 154 18.18 -12.60 40.63
CA PHE A 154 16.73 -12.59 40.40
C PHE A 154 16.01 -11.91 41.57
N GLU A 155 15.33 -10.80 41.33
CA GLU A 155 14.47 -10.11 42.31
C GLU A 155 13.01 -10.12 41.79
N PRO A 156 12.04 -10.74 42.48
CA PRO A 156 10.68 -10.87 41.95
C PRO A 156 9.85 -9.61 42.24
N MET A 157 9.51 -8.84 41.19
CA MET A 157 8.60 -7.70 41.30
C MET A 157 7.12 -8.13 41.31
N ARG A 158 6.39 -7.55 42.26
CA ARG A 158 4.96 -7.66 42.56
C ARG A 158 4.04 -7.30 41.38
N ALA A 159 2.89 -7.96 41.34
CA ALA A 159 1.77 -7.64 40.46
C ALA A 159 1.17 -6.23 40.73
N PRO A 160 0.81 -5.45 39.68
CA PRO A 160 0.06 -4.21 39.85
C PRO A 160 -1.45 -4.48 39.98
N GLY A 161 -2.07 -3.82 40.96
CA GLY A 161 -3.49 -3.91 41.31
C GLY A 161 -4.47 -3.26 40.30
N PRO A 162 -5.76 -3.16 40.66
CA PRO A 162 -6.82 -2.78 39.74
C PRO A 162 -6.75 -1.28 39.35
N ARG A 163 -6.94 -1.03 38.05
CA ARG A 163 -6.92 0.32 37.44
C ARG A 163 -8.21 1.09 37.77
N ALA A 164 -8.03 2.37 38.11
CA ALA A 164 -9.09 3.34 38.28
C ALA A 164 -9.86 3.64 36.97
N PRO A 165 -11.10 4.17 37.05
CA PRO A 165 -11.91 4.47 35.88
C PRO A 165 -11.37 5.68 35.12
N ARG A 166 -11.25 5.55 33.79
CA ARG A 166 -10.93 6.66 32.90
C ARG A 166 -12.21 7.41 32.54
N THR A 167 -12.30 8.67 32.96
CA THR A 167 -13.30 9.63 32.52
C THR A 167 -12.92 10.20 31.15
N GLY A 168 -13.87 10.14 30.21
CA GLY A 168 -14.11 11.13 29.15
C GLY A 168 -13.04 11.33 28.07
N ALA A 169 -13.08 10.51 27.01
CA ALA A 169 -12.59 10.90 25.69
C ALA A 169 -13.79 11.31 24.83
N SER A 170 -13.85 12.60 24.51
CA SER A 170 -14.85 13.25 23.65
C SER A 170 -14.77 12.69 22.22
N THR A 171 -15.83 11.98 21.80
CA THR A 171 -16.04 11.56 20.41
C THR A 171 -16.52 12.77 19.60
N THR A 172 -15.61 13.49 18.97
CA THR A 172 -15.98 14.38 17.87
C THR A 172 -16.35 13.52 16.67
N GLU A 173 -17.66 13.31 16.49
CA GLU A 173 -18.22 12.64 15.32
C GLU A 173 -17.81 13.39 14.04
N LEU A 174 -17.01 12.74 13.21
CA LEU A 174 -16.79 13.15 11.82
C LEU A 174 -18.08 12.89 11.04
N SER A 175 -18.93 13.90 10.96
CA SER A 175 -20.18 13.86 10.20
C SER A 175 -19.89 13.69 8.69
N TYR A 176 -20.17 12.50 8.17
CA TYR A 176 -20.11 12.24 6.73
C TYR A 176 -21.34 12.84 6.05
N GLU A 177 -21.19 13.98 5.40
CA GLU A 177 -22.24 14.62 4.61
C GLU A 177 -22.49 13.85 3.30
N PRO A 178 -23.65 13.20 3.12
CA PRO A 178 -23.90 12.41 1.93
C PRO A 178 -24.22 13.36 0.74
N ARG A 179 -23.67 13.05 -0.44
CA ARG A 179 -23.77 13.87 -1.66
C ARG A 179 -24.52 13.15 -2.78
N CYS A 180 -25.22 13.91 -3.60
CA CYS A 180 -25.88 13.39 -4.79
C CYS A 180 -24.89 13.01 -5.89
N TRP A 181 -25.05 11.82 -6.48
CA TRP A 181 -24.15 11.33 -7.53
C TRP A 181 -24.26 12.13 -8.84
N LYS A 182 -25.38 12.83 -9.06
CA LYS A 182 -25.64 13.59 -10.29
C LYS A 182 -25.27 15.07 -10.20
N CYS A 183 -25.75 15.76 -9.14
CA CYS A 183 -25.57 17.21 -8.98
C CYS A 183 -24.57 17.59 -7.90
N THR A 184 -23.99 16.61 -7.18
CA THR A 184 -23.00 16.81 -6.11
C THR A 184 -23.46 17.66 -4.92
N GLU A 185 -24.72 18.10 -4.90
CA GLU A 185 -25.33 18.79 -3.76
C GLU A 185 -25.36 17.88 -2.52
N VAL A 186 -25.00 18.46 -1.39
CA VAL A 186 -25.17 17.88 -0.06
C VAL A 186 -26.63 18.07 0.35
N LYS A 187 -27.31 16.98 0.73
CA LYS A 187 -28.65 17.03 1.34
C LYS A 187 -28.73 16.02 2.47
N GLU A 188 -29.44 16.38 3.53
CA GLU A 188 -29.63 15.51 4.70
C GLU A 188 -30.37 14.20 4.35
N LYS A 189 -31.26 14.23 3.35
CA LYS A 189 -32.05 13.08 2.91
C LYS A 189 -31.84 12.85 1.42
N LEU A 190 -31.04 11.83 1.09
CA LEU A 190 -30.82 11.38 -0.28
C LEU A 190 -31.55 10.06 -0.54
N LEU A 191 -32.12 9.94 -1.73
CA LEU A 191 -32.74 8.71 -2.20
C LEU A 191 -31.66 7.78 -2.74
N VAL A 192 -31.51 6.62 -2.10
CA VAL A 192 -30.61 5.58 -2.60
C VAL A 192 -31.26 4.77 -3.72
N CYS A 193 -30.47 4.34 -4.69
CA CYS A 193 -30.96 3.47 -5.76
C CYS A 193 -31.42 2.13 -5.17
N ILE A 194 -32.67 1.75 -5.43
CA ILE A 194 -33.28 0.55 -4.85
C ILE A 194 -32.57 -0.74 -5.31
N LYS A 195 -32.04 -0.76 -6.54
CA LYS A 195 -31.34 -1.94 -7.09
C LYS A 195 -29.99 -2.17 -6.43
N CYS A 196 -29.11 -1.17 -6.45
CA CYS A 196 -27.72 -1.33 -6.02
C CYS A 196 -27.43 -0.84 -4.61
N LYS A 197 -28.32 -0.02 -4.02
CA LYS A 197 -28.16 0.67 -2.72
C LYS A 197 -26.85 1.45 -2.55
N ARG A 198 -26.08 1.66 -3.62
CA ARG A 198 -24.78 2.36 -3.64
C ARG A 198 -24.89 3.80 -4.11
N ALA A 199 -25.80 4.07 -5.05
CA ALA A 199 -26.05 5.41 -5.57
C ALA A 199 -26.96 6.22 -4.66
N ALA A 200 -26.65 7.49 -4.40
CA ALA A 200 -27.51 8.41 -3.66
C ALA A 200 -27.86 9.64 -4.53
N TYR A 201 -29.13 10.08 -4.50
CA TYR A 201 -29.62 11.18 -5.33
C TYR A 201 -30.52 12.14 -4.54
N CYS A 202 -30.50 13.42 -4.90
CA CYS A 202 -31.41 14.44 -4.34
C CYS A 202 -32.89 14.14 -4.59
N GLY A 203 -33.20 13.38 -5.65
CA GLY A 203 -34.56 13.13 -6.09
C GLY A 203 -34.60 12.21 -7.30
N LYS A 204 -35.81 11.83 -7.70
CA LYS A 204 -36.05 10.96 -8.88
C LYS A 204 -35.53 11.60 -10.17
N ASP A 205 -35.49 12.93 -10.26
CA ASP A 205 -35.00 13.64 -11.45
C ASP A 205 -33.48 13.47 -11.63
N CYS A 206 -32.72 13.58 -10.54
CA CYS A 206 -31.28 13.30 -10.52
C CYS A 206 -30.99 11.82 -10.85
N GLN A 207 -31.80 10.89 -10.34
CA GLN A 207 -31.66 9.46 -10.63
C GLN A 207 -31.94 9.15 -12.11
N LYS A 208 -33.02 9.71 -12.69
CA LYS A 208 -33.36 9.52 -14.11
C LYS A 208 -32.32 10.18 -15.03
N GLY A 209 -31.82 11.35 -14.67
CA GLY A 209 -30.77 12.06 -15.42
C GLY A 209 -29.42 11.33 -15.41
N ASP A 210 -29.12 10.59 -14.33
CA ASP A 210 -27.91 9.78 -14.24
C ASP A 210 -28.07 8.36 -14.81
N TRP A 211 -29.30 7.89 -15.02
CA TRP A 211 -29.60 6.50 -15.41
C TRP A 211 -28.81 6.03 -16.65
N LYS A 212 -28.56 6.91 -17.63
CA LYS A 212 -27.76 6.56 -18.83
C LYS A 212 -26.36 6.07 -18.50
N HIS A 213 -25.73 6.62 -17.46
CA HIS A 213 -24.39 6.24 -16.99
C HIS A 213 -24.48 5.21 -15.87
N HIS A 214 -25.35 5.45 -14.88
CA HIS A 214 -25.52 4.59 -13.72
C HIS A 214 -25.88 3.14 -14.08
N LYS A 215 -26.74 2.94 -15.10
CA LYS A 215 -27.20 1.60 -15.49
C LYS A 215 -26.07 0.63 -15.84
N LYS A 216 -24.92 1.14 -16.33
CA LYS A 216 -23.75 0.31 -16.70
C LYS A 216 -23.09 -0.34 -15.49
N PHE A 217 -23.23 0.28 -14.32
CA PHE A 217 -22.57 -0.14 -13.08
C PHE A 217 -23.58 -0.45 -11.95
N CYS A 218 -24.88 -0.49 -12.28
CA CYS A 218 -25.95 -0.77 -11.33
C CYS A 218 -26.04 -2.29 -11.07
N VAL A 219 -25.21 -2.78 -10.15
CA VAL A 219 -25.20 -4.19 -9.72
C VAL A 219 -26.16 -4.36 -8.53
N ALA A 220 -26.98 -5.42 -8.53
CA ALA A 220 -27.91 -5.69 -7.44
C ALA A 220 -27.16 -5.88 -6.11
N ALA A 221 -27.66 -5.26 -5.03
CA ALA A 221 -27.11 -5.51 -3.70
C ALA A 221 -27.61 -6.89 -3.23
N GLU A 222 -26.70 -7.86 -3.12
CA GLU A 222 -27.02 -9.14 -2.47
C GLU A 222 -27.32 -8.88 -0.99
N SER A 223 -28.58 -9.04 -0.61
CA SER A 223 -29.02 -9.05 0.78
C SER A 223 -28.66 -10.41 1.38
N LYS A 224 -27.56 -10.46 2.14
CA LYS A 224 -27.32 -11.57 3.08
C LYS A 224 -28.47 -11.54 4.09
N ASN A 225 -29.32 -12.56 4.05
CA ASN A 225 -30.37 -12.85 5.03
C ASN A 225 -29.82 -13.77 6.11
#